data_AF-A0AAX2ETC3-F1
#
_entry.id   AF-A0AAX2ETC3-F1
#
_cell.length_a   1.000
_cell.length_b   1.000
_cell.length_c   1.000
_cell.angle_alpha   90.00
_cell.angle_beta   90.00
_cell.angle_gamma   90.00
#
_symmetry.space_group_name_H-M   'P 1'
#
loop_
_entity.id
_entity.type
_entity.pdbx_description
1 polymer ?
#
loop_
_entity_poly.entity_id
_entity_poly.type
_entity_poly.pdbx_seq_one_letter_code
_entity_poly.pdbx_strand_id
1 'polypeptide(L)'
;MIIPGDNLNSQPVLATISSREIAKLTGVTHGEVKRMVKSLETAQRLSQPVKEHPYEREGEMRQEFLLNKRDSLLTVSRLSPTFTAEMLDRWQEKEKLISLPDFTNPAAAARAWAEQYEKRQRAEELLALLAPKAEFFDRYVRVEESLGFRQLCKMLRVKESLFRCFLLERNIMQRVNGALMPQQYHIDEGYFTVHGGVGENKRSWSQARFTAKGVKWVADLWAKQLSSQPVEMPRAERTEPKAPEHSWF
;
A
#
# COMPACT_ATOMS: atom_id res chain seq x y z
N MET A 1 -37.86 14.73 9.30
CA MET A 1 -36.90 13.68 9.70
C MET A 1 -35.58 14.36 10.00
N ILE A 2 -35.25 14.48 11.28
CA ILE A 2 -34.02 15.08 11.78
C ILE A 2 -33.06 13.92 11.99
N ILE A 3 -31.93 13.93 11.28
CA ILE A 3 -30.85 12.96 11.48
C ILE A 3 -30.19 13.33 12.82
N PRO A 4 -30.16 12.46 13.83
CA PRO A 4 -29.43 12.74 15.06
C PRO A 4 -27.93 12.74 14.73
N GLY A 5 -27.29 13.88 14.92
CA GLY A 5 -25.83 13.95 14.93
C GLY A 5 -25.32 13.26 16.18
N ASP A 6 -24.80 12.05 16.03
CA ASP A 6 -24.03 11.41 17.09
C ASP A 6 -22.80 12.27 17.39
N ASN A 7 -22.86 12.91 18.55
CA ASN A 7 -21.75 13.61 19.17
C ASN A 7 -20.57 12.63 19.33
N LEU A 8 -19.57 12.72 18.45
CA LEU A 8 -18.22 12.22 18.68
C LEU A 8 -17.55 13.10 19.76
N ASN A 9 -18.07 13.05 20.98
CA ASN A 9 -17.42 13.60 22.15
C ASN A 9 -16.44 12.56 22.70
N SER A 10 -15.49 12.15 21.87
CA SER A 10 -14.32 11.43 22.32
C SER A 10 -13.38 12.45 22.96
N GLN A 11 -13.58 12.75 24.24
CA GLN A 11 -12.52 13.42 25.01
C GLN A 11 -11.23 12.61 24.79
N PRO A 12 -10.11 13.23 24.39
CA PRO A 12 -8.86 12.49 24.27
C PRO A 12 -8.54 11.96 25.67
N VAL A 13 -8.62 10.64 25.86
CA VAL A 13 -8.03 9.98 27.02
C VAL A 13 -6.54 10.34 26.93
N LEU A 14 -6.13 11.32 27.74
CA LEU A 14 -4.76 11.80 27.73
C LEU A 14 -3.88 10.60 28.07
N ALA A 15 -3.17 10.07 27.08
CA ALA A 15 -2.28 8.94 27.27
C ALA A 15 -1.23 9.31 28.33
N THR A 16 -1.36 8.70 29.50
CA THR A 16 -0.44 8.85 30.63
C THR A 16 0.41 7.59 30.78
N ILE A 17 1.63 7.77 31.28
CA ILE A 17 2.55 6.68 31.62
C ILE A 17 2.83 6.75 33.12
N SER A 18 2.81 5.60 33.78
CA SER A 18 3.11 5.51 35.21
C SER A 18 4.62 5.60 35.50
N SER A 19 4.99 6.19 36.63
CA SER A 19 6.38 6.18 37.12
C SER A 19 6.97 4.77 37.27
N ARG A 20 6.14 3.73 37.45
CA ARG A 20 6.57 2.33 37.48
C ARG A 20 6.91 1.80 36.09
N GLU A 21 6.13 2.15 35.08
CA GLU A 21 6.46 1.85 33.68
C GLU A 21 7.76 2.53 33.26
N ILE A 22 7.96 3.79 33.64
CA ILE A 22 9.21 4.51 33.39
C ILE A 22 10.40 3.79 34.04
N ALA A 23 10.25 3.34 35.29
CA ALA A 23 11.27 2.56 35.98
C ALA A 23 11.61 1.26 35.22
N LYS A 24 10.60 0.53 34.74
CA LYS A 24 10.80 -0.68 33.92
C LYS A 24 11.50 -0.37 32.60
N LEU A 25 11.14 0.72 31.93
CA LEU A 25 11.70 1.11 30.62
C LEU A 25 13.15 1.59 30.71
N THR A 26 13.51 2.28 31.79
CA THR A 26 14.83 2.88 31.97
C THR A 26 15.78 1.99 32.78
N GLY A 27 15.28 0.92 33.41
CA GLY A 27 16.07 0.05 34.27
C GLY A 27 16.44 0.66 35.64
N VAL A 28 15.98 1.87 35.94
CA VAL A 28 16.20 2.53 37.24
C VAL A 28 15.13 2.15 38.26
N THR A 29 15.42 2.33 39.54
CA THR A 29 14.47 1.97 40.60
C THR A 29 13.27 2.91 40.62
N HIS A 30 12.08 2.41 41.02
CA HIS A 30 10.87 3.25 41.13
C HIS A 30 11.08 4.45 42.08
N GLY A 31 11.89 4.28 43.13
CA GLY A 31 12.26 5.36 44.05
C GLY A 31 13.03 6.50 43.38
N GLU A 32 13.99 6.17 42.51
CA GLU A 32 14.75 7.17 41.74
C GLU A 32 13.86 7.92 40.75
N VAL A 33 12.95 7.21 40.07
CA VAL A 33 11.94 7.86 39.20
C VAL A 33 11.08 8.82 40.00
N LYS A 34 10.56 8.41 41.16
CA LYS A 34 9.73 9.28 42.02
C LYS A 34 10.50 10.51 42.50
N ARG A 35 11.77 10.36 42.88
CA ARG A 35 12.65 11.47 43.27
C ARG A 35 12.86 12.45 42.11
N MET A 36 13.10 11.93 40.90
CA MET A 36 13.24 12.77 39.71
C MET A 36 11.96 13.55 39.40
N VAL A 37 10.80 12.89 39.44
CA VAL A 37 9.50 13.54 39.21
C VAL A 37 9.27 14.66 40.23
N LYS A 38 9.50 14.41 41.52
CA LYS A 38 9.37 15.44 42.55
C LYS A 38 10.38 16.58 42.36
N SER A 39 11.62 16.28 41.98
CA SER A 39 12.62 17.31 41.65
C SER A 39 12.16 18.19 40.48
N LEU A 40 11.60 17.60 39.42
CA LEU A 40 11.05 18.34 38.27
C LEU A 40 9.81 19.17 38.64
N GLU A 41 8.98 18.66 39.55
CA GLU A 41 7.83 19.37 40.13
C GLU A 41 8.29 20.59 40.92
N THR A 42 9.24 20.43 41.84
CA THR A 42 9.82 21.53 42.64
C THR A 42 10.48 22.59 41.75
N ALA A 43 11.15 22.17 40.68
CA ALA A 43 11.77 23.09 39.72
C ALA A 43 10.78 23.72 38.72
N GLN A 44 9.48 23.47 38.86
CA GLN A 44 8.41 23.96 37.96
C GLN A 44 8.69 23.66 36.47
N ARG A 45 9.27 22.49 36.17
CA ARG A 45 9.58 22.06 34.78
C ARG A 45 8.50 21.18 34.16
N LEU A 46 7.64 20.60 35.00
CA LEU A 46 6.50 19.80 34.57
C LEU A 46 5.40 20.71 34.01
N SER A 47 4.71 20.20 33.00
CA SER A 47 3.61 20.94 32.35
C SER A 47 2.32 20.95 33.16
N GLN A 48 2.17 20.00 34.08
CA GLN A 48 0.99 19.82 34.92
C GLN A 48 1.43 19.38 36.32
N PRO A 49 0.61 19.66 37.37
CA PRO A 49 0.87 19.14 38.71
C PRO A 49 0.87 17.62 38.71
N VAL A 50 1.74 17.01 39.53
CA VAL A 50 1.90 15.57 39.56
C VAL A 50 0.67 14.93 40.19
N LYS A 51 0.04 13.99 39.48
CA LYS A 51 -1.08 13.20 40.00
C LYS A 51 -0.56 11.94 40.68
N GLU A 52 -0.86 11.80 41.96
CA GLU A 52 -0.55 10.61 42.75
C GLU A 52 -1.67 9.59 42.60
N HIS A 53 -1.31 8.35 42.30
CA HIS A 53 -2.23 7.23 42.15
C HIS A 53 -1.82 6.11 43.11
N PRO A 54 -2.72 5.61 43.98
CA PRO A 54 -2.42 4.48 44.84
C PRO A 54 -2.45 3.17 44.03
N TYR A 55 -1.57 2.24 44.36
CA TYR A 55 -1.53 0.91 43.80
C TYR A 55 -1.13 -0.12 44.86
N GLU A 56 -1.65 -1.33 44.75
CA GLU A 56 -1.29 -2.42 45.63
C GLU A 56 -0.07 -3.17 45.08
N ARG A 57 0.90 -3.44 45.96
CA ARG A 57 2.02 -4.33 45.66
C ARG A 57 2.37 -5.14 46.89
N GLU A 58 2.34 -6.46 46.76
CA GLU A 58 2.73 -7.40 47.82
C GLU A 58 1.93 -7.16 49.13
N GLY A 59 0.65 -6.79 49.01
CA GLY A 59 -0.25 -6.51 50.15
C GLY A 59 -0.09 -5.11 50.75
N GLU A 60 0.84 -4.28 50.26
CA GLU A 60 1.02 -2.90 50.69
C GLU A 60 0.48 -1.91 49.66
N MET A 61 -0.23 -0.87 50.14
CA MET A 61 -0.64 0.27 49.31
C MET A 61 0.53 1.24 49.13
N ARG A 62 0.99 1.40 47.89
CA ARG A 62 2.07 2.30 47.49
C ARG A 62 1.55 3.36 46.53
N GLN A 63 2.33 4.44 46.37
CA GLN A 63 1.98 5.55 45.48
C GLN A 63 2.85 5.56 44.23
N GLU A 64 2.24 5.81 43.09
CA GLU A 64 2.90 6.10 41.82
C GLU A 64 2.45 7.46 41.26
N PHE A 65 3.25 8.01 40.36
CA PHE A 65 2.92 9.23 39.63
C PHE A 65 2.50 8.92 38.19
N LEU A 66 1.44 9.56 37.73
CA LEU A 66 0.99 9.51 36.33
C LEU A 66 1.45 10.75 35.59
N LEU A 67 2.23 10.56 34.52
CA LEU A 67 2.80 11.64 33.72
C LEU A 67 2.21 11.65 32.32
N ASN A 68 2.00 12.85 31.77
CA ASN A 68 1.64 12.99 30.37
C ASN A 68 2.85 12.69 29.46
N LYS A 69 2.61 12.62 28.15
CA LYS A 69 3.65 12.33 27.14
C LYS A 69 4.89 13.23 27.25
N ARG A 70 4.71 14.53 27.48
CA ARG A 70 5.83 15.48 27.56
C ARG A 70 6.67 15.24 28.82
N ASP A 71 5.99 15.14 29.95
CA ASP A 71 6.63 15.07 31.26
C ASP A 71 7.29 13.70 31.49
N SER A 72 6.73 12.63 30.92
CA SER A 72 7.37 11.30 30.88
C SER A 72 8.67 11.32 30.06
N LEU A 73 8.66 11.92 28.86
CA LEU A 73 9.88 12.08 28.05
C LEU A 73 10.95 12.91 28.75
N LEU A 74 10.57 14.01 29.41
CA LEU A 74 11.48 14.84 30.20
C LEU A 74 12.08 14.07 31.39
N THR A 75 11.27 13.21 32.02
CA THR A 75 11.74 12.39 33.14
C THR A 75 12.73 11.32 32.66
N VAL A 76 12.42 10.63 31.57
CA VAL A 76 13.31 9.63 30.95
C VAL A 76 14.62 10.26 30.50
N SER A 77 14.57 11.43 29.87
CA SER A 77 15.78 12.11 29.37
C SER A 77 16.75 12.51 30.48
N ARG A 78 16.24 12.87 31.68
CA ARG A 78 17.07 13.16 32.84
C ARG A 78 17.57 11.91 33.58
N LEU A 79 16.79 10.83 33.59
CA LEU A 79 17.17 9.58 34.25
C LEU A 79 18.22 8.80 33.46
N SER A 80 18.18 8.88 32.13
CA SER A 80 19.14 8.22 31.25
C SER A 80 19.86 9.25 30.38
N PRO A 81 20.97 9.81 30.86
CA PRO A 81 21.85 10.66 30.06
C PRO A 81 22.38 9.95 28.81
N THR A 82 22.57 8.63 28.88
CA THR A 82 22.97 7.80 27.73
C THR A 82 21.89 7.75 26.67
N PHE A 83 20.61 7.58 27.06
CA PHE A 83 19.49 7.63 26.12
C PHE A 83 19.38 8.98 25.41
N THR A 84 19.65 10.09 26.10
CA THR A 84 19.65 11.42 25.48
C THR A 84 20.80 11.60 24.50
N ALA A 85 22.00 11.12 24.84
CA ALA A 85 23.15 11.12 23.93
C ALA A 85 22.87 10.28 22.68
N GLU A 86 22.37 9.05 22.82
CA GLU A 86 22.02 8.18 21.69
C GLU A 86 20.95 8.80 20.79
N MET A 87 19.93 9.43 21.39
CA MET A 87 18.90 10.14 20.64
C MET A 87 19.51 11.32 19.87
N LEU A 88 20.38 12.09 20.50
CA LEU A 88 21.07 13.22 19.87
C LEU A 88 21.98 12.75 18.73
N ASP A 89 22.81 11.74 18.94
CA ASP A 89 23.71 11.16 17.95
C ASP A 89 22.92 10.66 16.73
N ARG A 90 21.79 9.99 16.97
CA ARG A 90 20.89 9.53 15.90
C ARG A 90 20.25 10.67 15.12
N TRP A 91 19.91 11.78 15.78
CA TRP A 91 19.40 12.98 15.13
C TRP A 91 20.48 13.65 14.29
N GLN A 92 21.69 13.81 14.82
CA GLN A 92 22.83 14.33 14.07
C GLN A 92 23.15 13.47 12.84
N GLU A 93 23.09 12.14 12.97
CA GLU A 93 23.30 11.24 11.85
C GLU A 93 22.20 11.39 10.77
N LYS A 94 20.95 11.59 11.20
CA LYS A 94 19.85 11.91 10.28
C LYS A 94 20.02 13.27 9.61
N GLU A 95 20.57 14.26 10.30
CA GLU A 95 20.88 15.57 9.71
C GLU A 95 22.00 15.49 8.68
N LYS A 96 23.03 14.66 8.90
CA LYS A 96 24.06 14.40 7.87
C LYS A 96 23.49 13.76 6.60
N LEU A 97 22.48 12.89 6.75
CA LEU A 97 21.78 12.29 5.61
C LEU A 97 20.93 13.33 4.85
N ILE A 98 20.50 14.39 5.52
CA ILE A 98 19.80 15.51 4.92
C ILE A 98 20.85 16.53 4.45
N SER A 99 21.51 16.25 3.32
CA SER A 99 22.39 17.23 2.69
C SER A 99 21.52 18.33 2.05
N LEU A 100 21.19 19.36 2.82
CA LEU A 100 20.64 20.58 2.27
C LEU A 100 21.74 21.26 1.44
N PRO A 101 21.46 21.72 0.21
CA PRO A 101 22.43 22.50 -0.55
C PRO A 101 22.75 23.79 0.20
N ASP A 102 24.00 24.23 0.13
CA ASP A 102 24.44 25.49 0.74
C ASP A 102 23.73 26.67 0.07
N PHE A 103 22.74 27.22 0.77
CA PHE A 103 21.95 28.37 0.32
C PHE A 103 22.72 29.70 0.40
N THR A 104 23.94 29.69 0.96
CA THR A 104 24.80 30.88 1.07
C THR A 104 25.40 31.27 -0.28
N ASN A 105 25.48 30.33 -1.24
CA ASN A 105 25.92 30.60 -2.60
C ASN A 105 24.72 30.57 -3.58
N PRO A 106 24.22 31.74 -4.04
CA PRO A 106 23.04 31.79 -4.92
C PRO A 106 23.24 31.04 -6.25
N ALA A 107 24.48 30.91 -6.73
CA ALA A 107 24.78 30.16 -7.94
C ALA A 107 24.65 28.63 -7.74
N ALA A 108 25.03 28.12 -6.55
CA ALA A 108 24.87 26.70 -6.22
C ALA A 108 23.40 26.34 -6.01
N ALA A 109 22.64 27.22 -5.33
CA ALA A 109 21.19 27.06 -5.15
C ALA A 109 20.44 27.05 -6.49
N ALA A 110 20.78 27.94 -7.42
CA ALA A 110 20.17 27.97 -8.75
C ALA A 110 20.44 26.69 -9.56
N ARG A 111 21.66 26.13 -9.48
CA ARG A 111 22.01 24.86 -10.14
C ARG A 111 21.24 23.67 -9.55
N ALA A 112 21.16 23.57 -8.23
CA ALA A 112 20.39 22.53 -7.56
C ALA A 112 18.90 22.60 -7.90
N TRP A 113 18.35 23.82 -8.01
CA TRP A 113 16.97 24.03 -8.42
C TRP A 113 16.73 23.60 -9.87
N ALA A 114 17.64 23.94 -10.79
CA ALA A 114 17.55 23.52 -12.19
C ALA A 114 17.58 21.99 -12.33
N GLU A 115 18.47 21.29 -11.63
CA GLU A 115 18.51 19.83 -11.65
C GLU A 115 17.22 19.19 -11.12
N GLN A 116 16.66 19.73 -10.03
CA GLN A 116 15.38 19.26 -9.48
C GLN A 116 14.23 19.50 -10.46
N TYR A 117 14.21 20.66 -11.12
CA TYR A 117 13.20 20.99 -12.11
C TYR A 117 13.26 20.07 -13.32
N GLU A 118 14.45 19.79 -13.85
CA GLU A 118 14.63 18.82 -14.95
C GLU A 118 14.20 17.40 -14.56
N LYS A 119 14.56 16.94 -13.35
CA LYS A 119 14.11 15.63 -12.85
C LYS A 119 12.59 15.56 -12.76
N ARG A 120 11.96 16.62 -12.27
CA ARG A 120 10.50 16.72 -12.19
C ARG A 120 9.87 16.70 -13.58
N GLN A 121 10.40 17.47 -14.54
CA GLN A 121 9.92 17.46 -15.92
C GLN A 121 10.02 16.07 -16.56
N ARG A 122 11.18 15.40 -16.44
CA ARG A 122 11.33 14.03 -16.95
C ARG A 122 10.32 13.06 -16.34
N ALA A 123 10.06 13.17 -15.03
CA ALA A 123 9.06 12.34 -14.37
C ALA A 123 7.63 12.66 -14.86
N GLU A 124 7.30 13.93 -15.05
CA GLU A 124 6.01 14.39 -15.58
C GLU A 124 5.80 13.95 -17.04
N GLU A 125 6.83 14.00 -17.89
CA GLU A 125 6.79 13.49 -19.26
C GLU A 125 6.52 11.98 -19.30
N LEU A 126 7.20 11.21 -18.44
CA LEU A 126 6.94 9.78 -18.31
C LEU A 126 5.51 9.50 -17.87
N LEU A 127 4.98 10.28 -16.92
CA LEU A 127 3.58 10.16 -16.50
C LEU A 127 2.61 10.55 -17.61
N ALA A 128 2.89 11.59 -18.38
CA ALA A 128 2.05 12.02 -19.51
C ALA A 128 1.98 10.96 -20.62
N LEU A 129 3.07 10.23 -20.88
CA LEU A 129 3.08 9.09 -21.80
C LEU A 129 2.25 7.90 -21.29
N LEU A 130 2.17 7.73 -19.96
CA LEU A 130 1.40 6.66 -19.32
C LEU A 130 -0.07 7.04 -19.05
N ALA A 131 -0.39 8.32 -18.97
CA ALA A 131 -1.73 8.85 -18.74
C ALA A 131 -2.79 8.33 -19.74
N PRO A 132 -2.57 8.32 -21.07
CA PRO A 132 -3.58 7.80 -22.00
C PRO A 132 -3.78 6.28 -21.86
N LYS A 133 -2.77 5.54 -21.38
CA LYS A 133 -2.91 4.10 -21.09
C LYS A 133 -3.76 3.90 -19.85
N ALA A 134 -3.55 4.67 -18.79
CA ALA A 134 -4.34 4.60 -17.56
C ALA A 134 -5.80 5.03 -17.78
N GLU A 135 -6.04 6.11 -18.53
CA GLU A 135 -7.39 6.60 -18.84
C GLU A 135 -8.19 5.61 -19.71
N PHE A 136 -7.54 4.90 -20.64
CA PHE A 136 -8.18 3.84 -21.41
C PHE A 136 -8.72 2.72 -20.50
N PHE A 137 -7.93 2.29 -19.51
CA PHE A 137 -8.38 1.27 -18.56
C PHE A 137 -9.50 1.79 -17.65
N ASP A 138 -9.39 3.01 -17.12
CA ASP A 138 -10.41 3.53 -16.18
C ASP A 138 -11.74 3.88 -16.87
N ARG A 139 -11.73 4.28 -18.14
CA ARG A 139 -12.96 4.60 -18.90
C ARG A 139 -13.74 3.34 -19.32
N TYR A 140 -13.06 2.22 -19.59
CA TYR A 140 -13.69 0.98 -20.04
C TYR A 140 -13.92 -0.06 -18.94
N VAL A 141 -13.35 0.09 -17.73
CA VAL A 141 -13.58 -0.80 -16.58
C VAL A 141 -14.87 -0.44 -15.81
N ARG A 142 -15.54 0.67 -16.15
CA ARG A 142 -16.93 0.97 -15.73
C ARG A 142 -17.98 0.15 -16.52
N VAL A 143 -17.75 -1.15 -16.73
CA VAL A 143 -18.83 -2.03 -17.20
C VAL A 143 -19.60 -2.49 -15.96
N GLU A 144 -20.84 -2.02 -15.83
CA GLU A 144 -21.77 -2.41 -14.75
C GLU A 144 -22.14 -3.92 -14.81
N GLU A 145 -21.90 -4.58 -15.95
CA GLU A 145 -22.10 -6.02 -16.11
C GLU A 145 -20.78 -6.79 -16.19
N SER A 146 -20.74 -7.94 -15.50
CA SER A 146 -19.60 -8.84 -15.52
C SER A 146 -19.32 -9.36 -16.94
N LEU A 147 -18.05 -9.30 -17.39
CA LEU A 147 -17.67 -9.62 -18.77
C LEU A 147 -17.45 -11.11 -18.97
N GLY A 148 -17.90 -11.66 -20.10
CA GLY A 148 -17.62 -13.05 -20.50
C GLY A 148 -16.21 -13.22 -21.08
N PHE A 149 -15.68 -14.45 -21.05
CA PHE A 149 -14.33 -14.78 -21.56
C PHE A 149 -14.07 -14.30 -22.99
N ARG A 150 -15.00 -14.54 -23.91
CA ARG A 150 -14.88 -14.12 -25.32
C ARG A 150 -14.94 -12.61 -25.48
N GLN A 151 -15.77 -11.92 -24.68
CA GLN A 151 -15.87 -10.46 -24.70
C GLN A 151 -14.55 -9.83 -24.24
N LEU A 152 -13.94 -10.37 -23.18
CA LEU A 152 -12.62 -9.93 -22.70
C LEU A 152 -11.52 -10.15 -23.76
N CYS A 153 -11.49 -11.32 -24.42
CA CYS A 153 -10.51 -11.59 -25.48
C CYS A 153 -10.65 -10.61 -26.66
N LYS A 154 -11.89 -10.30 -27.08
CA LYS A 154 -12.17 -9.33 -28.14
C LYS A 154 -11.73 -7.92 -27.75
N MET A 155 -11.96 -7.54 -26.50
CA MET A 155 -11.55 -6.24 -25.96
C MET A 155 -10.03 -6.09 -25.93
N LEU A 156 -9.31 -7.10 -25.46
CA LEU A 156 -7.85 -7.10 -25.40
C LEU A 156 -7.19 -7.37 -26.76
N ARG A 157 -7.97 -7.70 -27.80
CA ARG A 157 -7.49 -8.16 -29.12
C ARG A 157 -6.52 -9.35 -29.05
N VAL A 158 -6.79 -10.29 -28.14
CA VAL A 158 -5.95 -11.48 -27.91
C VAL A 158 -6.60 -12.73 -28.51
N LYS A 159 -5.77 -13.65 -29.03
CA LYS A 159 -6.22 -14.96 -29.50
C LYS A 159 -6.72 -15.81 -28.32
N GLU A 160 -7.97 -16.28 -28.39
CA GLU A 160 -8.63 -17.04 -27.31
C GLU A 160 -7.80 -18.25 -26.84
N SER A 161 -7.09 -18.94 -27.73
CA SER A 161 -6.26 -20.10 -27.39
C SER A 161 -5.07 -19.74 -26.50
N LEU A 162 -4.39 -18.63 -26.79
CA LEU A 162 -3.22 -18.16 -26.03
C LEU A 162 -3.65 -17.67 -24.65
N PHE A 163 -4.73 -16.89 -24.61
CA PHE A 163 -5.28 -16.38 -23.36
C PHE A 163 -5.78 -17.51 -22.45
N ARG A 164 -6.36 -18.57 -23.03
CA ARG A 164 -6.76 -19.77 -22.29
C ARG A 164 -5.56 -20.52 -21.70
N CYS A 165 -4.48 -20.70 -22.45
CA CYS A 165 -3.26 -21.31 -21.91
C CYS A 165 -2.67 -20.49 -20.77
N PHE A 166 -2.58 -19.17 -20.92
CA PHE A 166 -2.08 -18.27 -19.89
C PHE A 166 -2.84 -18.36 -18.56
N LEU A 167 -4.17 -18.37 -18.60
CA LEU A 167 -4.98 -18.50 -17.38
C LEU A 167 -4.81 -19.87 -16.70
N LEU A 168 -4.56 -20.93 -17.48
CA LEU A 168 -4.31 -22.28 -16.97
C LEU A 168 -2.89 -22.41 -16.39
N GLU A 169 -1.87 -21.90 -17.08
CA GLU A 169 -0.46 -21.95 -16.65
C GLU A 169 -0.24 -21.20 -15.33
N ARG A 170 -0.95 -20.09 -15.12
CA ARG A 170 -0.88 -19.30 -13.88
C ARG A 170 -1.84 -19.77 -12.80
N ASN A 171 -2.54 -20.90 -13.00
CA ASN A 171 -3.55 -21.43 -12.08
C ASN A 171 -4.69 -20.44 -11.76
N ILE A 172 -4.95 -19.44 -12.59
CA ILE A 172 -6.02 -18.46 -12.38
C ILE A 172 -7.39 -19.09 -12.64
N MET A 173 -7.47 -19.96 -13.67
CA MET A 173 -8.63 -20.78 -13.97
C MET A 173 -8.24 -22.26 -14.08
N GLN A 174 -9.20 -23.14 -13.82
CA GLN A 174 -9.09 -24.58 -13.96
C GLN A 174 -10.20 -25.11 -14.86
N ARG A 175 -9.98 -26.28 -15.47
CA ARG A 175 -11.01 -26.99 -16.22
C ARG A 175 -11.82 -27.86 -15.26
N VAL A 176 -13.10 -27.53 -15.08
CA VAL A 176 -14.06 -28.31 -14.31
C VAL A 176 -15.23 -28.66 -15.23
N ASN A 177 -15.49 -29.95 -15.45
CA ASN A 177 -16.57 -30.44 -16.33
C ASN A 177 -16.58 -29.81 -17.74
N GLY A 178 -15.39 -29.58 -18.33
CA GLY A 178 -15.24 -28.97 -19.65
C GLY A 178 -15.37 -27.43 -19.69
N ALA A 179 -15.85 -26.81 -18.61
CA ALA A 179 -15.93 -25.36 -18.45
C ALA A 179 -14.67 -24.78 -17.77
N LEU A 180 -14.33 -23.53 -18.10
CA LEU A 180 -13.26 -22.77 -17.43
C LEU A 180 -13.83 -22.10 -16.18
N MET A 181 -13.37 -22.53 -15.01
CA MET A 181 -13.80 -22.01 -13.71
C MET A 181 -12.62 -21.38 -12.96
N PRO A 182 -12.79 -20.19 -12.35
CA PRO A 182 -11.78 -19.55 -11.52
C PRO A 182 -11.59 -20.33 -10.22
N GLN A 183 -10.39 -20.25 -9.66
CA GLN A 183 -10.14 -20.78 -8.32
C GLN A 183 -10.92 -19.99 -7.25
N GLN A 184 -11.30 -20.67 -6.18
CA GLN A 184 -12.13 -20.08 -5.11
C GLN A 184 -11.48 -18.85 -4.46
N TYR A 185 -10.16 -18.88 -4.27
CA TYR A 185 -9.39 -17.73 -3.77
C TYR A 185 -9.59 -16.45 -4.62
N HIS A 186 -9.68 -16.58 -5.95
CA HIS A 186 -9.88 -15.43 -6.84
C HIS A 186 -11.35 -14.97 -6.90
N ILE A 187 -12.30 -15.83 -6.52
CA ILE A 187 -13.71 -15.46 -6.36
C ILE A 187 -13.88 -14.66 -5.06
N ASP A 188 -13.26 -15.11 -3.97
CA ASP A 188 -13.32 -14.47 -2.65
C ASP A 188 -12.71 -13.05 -2.67
N GLU A 189 -11.64 -12.87 -3.45
CA GLU A 189 -11.01 -11.58 -3.71
C GLU A 189 -11.82 -10.64 -4.64
N GLY A 190 -12.95 -11.13 -5.18
CA GLY A 190 -13.87 -10.36 -6.02
C GLY A 190 -13.41 -10.14 -7.46
N TYR A 191 -12.45 -10.92 -7.97
CA TYR A 191 -11.99 -10.83 -9.36
C TYR A 191 -12.95 -11.52 -10.34
N PHE A 192 -13.70 -12.52 -9.88
CA PHE A 192 -14.62 -13.30 -10.72
C PHE A 192 -15.97 -13.48 -10.05
N THR A 193 -17.02 -13.58 -10.87
CA THR A 193 -18.34 -14.03 -10.44
C THR A 193 -18.75 -15.26 -11.25
N VAL A 194 -19.33 -16.25 -10.60
CA VAL A 194 -19.86 -17.44 -11.29
C VAL A 194 -21.37 -17.26 -11.43
N HIS A 195 -21.83 -17.05 -12.66
CA HIS A 195 -23.26 -17.05 -12.96
C HIS A 195 -23.68 -18.46 -13.35
N GLY A 196 -24.67 -19.01 -12.65
CA GLY A 196 -25.26 -20.29 -12.98
C GLY A 196 -26.77 -20.18 -13.20
N GLY A 197 -27.30 -21.01 -14.10
CA GLY A 197 -28.72 -21.09 -14.39
C GLY A 197 -29.11 -22.49 -14.86
N VAL A 198 -30.41 -22.79 -14.84
CA VAL A 198 -30.94 -24.01 -15.47
C VAL A 198 -31.44 -23.59 -16.86
N GLY A 199 -30.79 -24.10 -17.91
CA GLY A 199 -31.26 -23.85 -19.28
C GLY A 199 -32.57 -24.60 -19.55
N GLU A 200 -33.33 -24.20 -20.58
CA GLU A 200 -34.58 -24.86 -21.00
C GLU A 200 -34.44 -26.39 -21.16
N ASN A 201 -33.23 -26.87 -21.47
CA ASN A 201 -32.88 -28.29 -21.57
C ASN A 201 -32.70 -29.01 -20.22
N LYS A 202 -33.16 -28.46 -19.09
CA LYS A 202 -33.02 -28.99 -17.71
C LYS A 202 -31.58 -29.29 -17.26
N ARG A 203 -30.56 -28.81 -17.99
CA ARG A 203 -29.15 -28.89 -17.60
C ARG A 203 -28.74 -27.60 -16.90
N SER A 204 -28.11 -27.74 -15.74
CA SER A 204 -27.46 -26.62 -15.06
C SER A 204 -26.22 -26.21 -15.84
N TRP A 205 -26.08 -24.91 -16.11
CA TRP A 205 -24.87 -24.32 -16.66
C TRP A 205 -24.28 -23.38 -15.62
N SER A 206 -22.96 -23.39 -15.49
CA SER A 206 -22.20 -22.44 -14.69
C SER A 206 -21.11 -21.83 -15.57
N GLN A 207 -21.08 -20.50 -15.63
CA GLN A 207 -20.11 -19.76 -16.41
C GLN A 207 -19.46 -18.66 -15.56
N ALA A 208 -18.13 -18.63 -15.60
CA ALA A 208 -17.36 -17.59 -14.96
C ALA A 208 -17.42 -16.29 -15.76
N ARG A 209 -17.60 -15.19 -15.06
CA ARG A 209 -17.51 -13.83 -15.58
C ARG A 209 -16.48 -13.03 -14.82
N PHE A 210 -15.86 -12.10 -15.52
CA PHE A 210 -14.82 -11.23 -15.01
C PHE A 210 -15.46 -9.95 -14.46
N THR A 211 -15.15 -9.59 -13.22
CA THR A 211 -15.57 -8.29 -12.67
C THR A 211 -14.67 -7.18 -13.21
N ALA A 212 -15.07 -5.92 -13.04
CA ALA A 212 -14.24 -4.75 -13.33
C ALA A 212 -12.82 -4.87 -12.73
N LYS A 213 -12.75 -5.29 -11.45
CA LYS A 213 -11.49 -5.54 -10.73
C LYS A 213 -10.69 -6.69 -11.34
N GLY A 214 -11.36 -7.79 -11.71
CA GLY A 214 -10.73 -8.94 -12.38
C GLY A 214 -10.17 -8.65 -13.75
N VAL A 215 -10.89 -7.85 -14.55
CA VAL A 215 -10.44 -7.42 -15.87
C VAL A 215 -9.15 -6.60 -15.78
N LYS A 216 -9.12 -5.60 -14.88
CA LYS A 216 -7.91 -4.79 -14.65
C LYS A 216 -6.72 -5.66 -14.24
N TRP A 217 -6.94 -6.54 -13.27
CA TRP A 217 -5.89 -7.43 -12.76
C TRP A 217 -5.35 -8.40 -13.83
N VAL A 218 -6.23 -9.06 -14.59
CA VAL A 218 -5.83 -10.00 -15.65
C VAL A 218 -5.17 -9.26 -16.82
N ALA A 219 -5.65 -8.07 -17.19
CA ALA A 219 -5.05 -7.26 -18.24
C ALA A 219 -3.64 -6.77 -17.87
N ASP A 220 -3.43 -6.33 -16.62
CA ASP A 220 -2.11 -5.93 -16.12
C ASP A 220 -1.12 -7.11 -16.11
N LEU A 221 -1.57 -8.29 -15.67
CA LEU A 221 -0.75 -9.50 -15.70
C LEU A 221 -0.40 -9.93 -17.13
N TRP A 222 -1.35 -9.82 -18.05
CA TRP A 222 -1.13 -10.10 -19.46
C TRP A 222 -0.15 -9.11 -20.09
N ALA A 223 -0.28 -7.82 -19.80
CA ALA A 223 0.64 -6.78 -20.27
C ALA A 223 2.08 -7.01 -19.77
N LYS A 224 2.25 -7.41 -18.50
CA LYS A 224 3.56 -7.78 -17.94
C LYS A 224 4.16 -9.01 -18.63
N GLN A 225 3.33 -9.97 -19.03
CA GLN A 225 3.80 -11.14 -19.77
C GLN A 225 4.26 -10.76 -21.18
N LEU A 226 3.52 -9.88 -21.87
CA LEU A 226 3.92 -9.35 -23.18
C LEU A 226 5.21 -8.52 -23.11
N SER A 227 5.40 -7.70 -22.08
CA SER A 227 6.64 -6.94 -21.92
C SER A 227 7.85 -7.80 -21.56
N SER A 228 7.62 -9.01 -21.03
CA SER A 228 8.66 -9.97 -20.67
C SER A 228 8.94 -10.98 -21.78
N GLN A 229 8.09 -11.06 -22.81
CA GLN A 229 8.34 -11.87 -24.00
C GLN A 229 9.18 -11.07 -24.99
N PRO A 230 10.24 -11.65 -25.59
CA PRO A 230 10.94 -10.99 -26.68
C PRO A 230 9.95 -10.75 -27.82
N VAL A 231 9.93 -9.52 -28.34
CA VAL A 231 9.08 -9.11 -29.47
C VAL A 231 9.34 -10.05 -30.65
N GLU A 232 8.42 -10.97 -30.90
CA GLU A 232 8.46 -11.82 -32.08
C GLU A 232 8.12 -10.93 -33.28
N MET A 233 9.15 -10.63 -34.08
CA MET A 233 9.01 -9.79 -35.26
C MET A 233 7.98 -10.38 -36.24
N PRO A 234 7.21 -9.55 -36.96
CA PRO A 234 6.26 -10.04 -37.96
C PRO A 234 7.00 -10.93 -38.95
N ARG A 235 6.54 -12.18 -39.08
CA ARG A 235 7.06 -13.14 -40.06
C ARG A 235 6.91 -12.50 -41.44
N ALA A 236 8.03 -12.29 -42.14
CA ALA A 236 8.05 -11.70 -43.48
C ALA A 236 6.99 -12.35 -44.36
N GLU A 237 6.21 -11.51 -45.06
CA GLU A 237 5.14 -11.96 -45.97
C GLU A 237 5.66 -13.08 -46.86
N ARG A 238 4.96 -14.21 -46.79
CA ARG A 238 5.20 -15.36 -47.64
C ARG A 238 4.82 -14.92 -49.06
N THR A 239 5.80 -14.47 -49.83
CA THR A 239 5.62 -14.24 -51.27
C THR A 239 5.25 -15.58 -51.88
N GLU A 240 3.99 -15.70 -52.30
CA GLU A 240 3.50 -16.88 -53.00
C GLU A 240 4.32 -17.06 -54.31
N PRO A 241 4.85 -18.25 -54.60
CA PRO A 241 5.46 -18.51 -55.89
C PRO A 241 4.38 -18.44 -56.97
N LYS A 242 4.53 -17.49 -57.89
CA LYS A 242 3.70 -17.33 -59.09
C LYS A 242 3.62 -18.67 -59.81
N ALA A 243 2.40 -19.22 -59.96
CA ALA A 243 2.17 -20.48 -60.64
C ALA A 243 2.67 -20.43 -62.10
N PRO A 244 3.22 -21.52 -62.65
CA PRO A 244 3.65 -21.54 -64.05
C PRO A 244 2.41 -21.45 -64.96
N GLU A 245 2.45 -20.49 -65.89
CA GLU A 245 1.46 -20.33 -66.95
C GLU A 245 1.49 -21.57 -67.85
N HIS A 246 0.50 -22.45 -67.69
CA HIS A 246 0.22 -23.48 -68.69
C HIS A 246 -0.47 -22.81 -69.88
N SER A 247 0.31 -22.48 -70.90
CA SER A 247 -0.14 -22.20 -72.26
C SER A 247 -0.82 -23.44 -72.82
N TRP A 248 -2.11 -23.31 -73.16
CA TRP A 248 -2.82 -24.20 -74.06
C TRP A 248 -3.31 -23.36 -75.23
N PHE A 249 -2.95 -23.79 -76.44
CA PHE A 249 -3.61 -23.40 -77.69
C PHE A 249 -5.13 -23.59 -77.60
#